data_AF-A0AA96XQN6-F1
#
_entry.id   AF-A0AA96XQN6-F1
#
_cell.length_a   1.000
_cell.length_b   1.000
_cell.length_c   1.000
_cell.angle_alpha   90.00
_cell.angle_beta   90.00
_cell.angle_gamma   90.00
#
_symmetry.space_group_name_H-M   'P 1'
#
loop_
_entity.id
_entity.type
_entity.pdbx_description
1 polymer ?
#
loop_
_entity_poly.entity_id
_entity_poly.type
_entity_poly.pdbx_seq_one_letter_code
_entity_poly.pdbx_strand_id
1 'polypeptide(L)'
;MNVRNKSSETTRFQASVYSWVQDEEGRMSLAPTQDLFFFPSMLTLEPGESRPIRVGSSSAPQDTERSFRIVVEELPPLQPSTQSTGLNVLTRVSVPVFVAPKKKTVQGQIAEAVLRESKFHVRVQNPGTVNFFIRNLRVRGLDAKGKRLVEKEEPGWYVLAGDAQVYAMEIAGKACRKVRTVEVEMETDQGVLRQTSPVDSPAPCAR
;
A
#
# COMPACT_ATOMS: atom_id res chain seq x y z
N MET A 1 9.70 16.58 5.71
CA MET A 1 9.87 15.31 6.47
C MET A 1 11.17 15.35 7.25
N ASN A 2 11.33 14.58 8.33
CA ASN A 2 12.58 14.54 9.11
C ASN A 2 13.29 13.21 8.93
N VAL A 3 14.62 13.25 8.75
CA VAL A 3 15.51 12.09 8.78
C VAL A 3 16.32 12.17 10.06
N ARG A 4 16.34 11.08 10.84
CA ARG A 4 17.10 11.00 12.08
C ARG A 4 18.05 9.81 12.03
N ASN A 5 19.32 10.07 12.35
CA ASN A 5 20.29 9.01 12.55
C ASN A 5 20.03 8.33 13.90
N LYS A 6 19.76 7.03 13.87
CA LYS A 6 19.56 6.18 15.06
C LYS A 6 20.77 5.27 15.35
N SER A 7 21.82 5.33 14.54
CA SER A 7 23.05 4.58 14.76
C SER A 7 23.94 5.30 15.79
N SER A 8 25.01 4.61 16.19
CA SER A 8 26.09 5.15 17.02
C SER A 8 27.22 5.77 16.20
N GLU A 9 27.10 5.83 14.87
CA GLU A 9 28.14 6.30 13.96
C GLU A 9 27.64 7.47 13.09
N THR A 10 28.54 8.28 12.56
CA THR A 10 28.18 9.30 11.58
C THR A 10 27.69 8.64 10.29
N THR A 11 26.42 8.84 9.94
CA THR A 11 25.78 8.16 8.82
C THR A 11 25.48 9.14 7.68
N ARG A 12 25.69 8.68 6.45
CA ARG A 12 25.36 9.44 5.23
C ARG A 12 24.07 8.91 4.65
N PHE A 13 23.20 9.82 4.21
CA PHE A 13 21.94 9.49 3.56
C PHE A 13 21.87 10.17 2.21
N GLN A 14 21.27 9.48 1.24
CA GLN A 14 20.87 10.04 -0.04
C GLN A 14 19.36 9.94 -0.18
N ALA A 15 18.74 11.00 -0.70
CA ALA A 15 17.33 11.02 -1.03
C ALA A 15 17.15 11.06 -2.55
N SER A 16 16.12 10.36 -3.02
CA SER A 16 15.69 10.28 -4.42
C SER A 16 14.15 10.37 -4.48
N VAL A 17 13.62 10.84 -5.61
CA VAL A 17 12.16 10.99 -5.81
C VAL A 17 11.70 10.27 -7.06
N TYR A 18 10.52 9.65 -6.96
CA TYR A 18 9.91 8.89 -8.04
C TYR A 18 8.42 9.19 -8.12
N SER A 19 7.85 9.28 -9.33
CA SER A 19 6.41 9.14 -9.52
C SER A 19 6.01 7.69 -9.24
N TRP A 20 4.86 7.52 -8.62
CA TRP A 20 4.37 6.21 -8.20
C TRP A 20 3.02 5.91 -8.85
N VAL A 21 2.99 4.80 -9.59
CA VAL A 21 1.76 4.16 -10.08
C VAL A 21 1.72 2.73 -9.57
N GLN A 22 0.55 2.10 -9.58
CA GLN A 22 0.40 0.69 -9.22
C GLN A 22 -0.57 0.00 -10.16
N ASP A 23 -0.43 -1.32 -10.31
CA ASP A 23 -1.42 -2.13 -11.04
C ASP A 23 -2.53 -2.65 -10.11
N GLU A 24 -3.49 -3.38 -10.69
CA GLU A 24 -4.60 -3.95 -9.93
C GLU A 24 -4.16 -5.04 -8.94
N GLU A 25 -2.98 -5.63 -9.08
CA GLU A 25 -2.43 -6.54 -8.08
C GLU A 25 -1.73 -5.79 -6.92
N GLY A 26 -1.66 -4.46 -6.99
CA GLY A 26 -0.98 -3.62 -6.00
C GLY A 26 0.54 -3.55 -6.19
N ARG A 27 1.08 -4.04 -7.32
CA ARG A 27 2.51 -3.94 -7.61
C ARG A 27 2.84 -2.50 -8.00
N MET A 28 3.81 -1.92 -7.30
CA MET A 28 4.23 -0.55 -7.54
C MET A 28 5.21 -0.46 -8.71
N SER A 29 5.04 0.55 -9.55
CA SER A 29 6.03 1.00 -10.53
C SER A 29 6.49 2.42 -10.18
N LEU A 30 7.81 2.60 -10.14
CA LEU A 30 8.45 3.86 -9.78
C LEU A 30 9.27 4.37 -10.97
N ALA A 31 9.02 5.62 -11.38
CA ALA A 31 9.76 6.28 -12.46
C ALA A 31 10.39 7.59 -11.96
N PRO A 32 11.61 7.94 -12.39
CA PRO A 32 12.21 9.24 -12.08
C PRO A 32 11.31 10.39 -12.53
N THR A 33 11.26 11.48 -11.76
CA THR A 33 10.37 12.62 -12.04
C THR A 33 11.01 13.95 -11.62
N GLN A 34 10.54 15.03 -12.23
CA GLN A 34 10.90 16.43 -11.90
C GLN A 34 9.71 17.24 -11.36
N ASP A 35 8.53 16.62 -11.24
CA ASP A 35 7.29 17.27 -10.76
C ASP A 35 7.30 17.54 -9.25
N LEU A 36 8.18 16.84 -8.55
CA LEU A 36 8.42 16.96 -7.12
C LEU A 36 9.92 17.17 -6.92
N PHE A 37 10.29 18.22 -6.21
CA PHE A 37 11.66 18.54 -5.86
C PHE A 37 11.84 18.49 -4.34
N PHE A 38 13.08 18.24 -3.91
CA PHE A 38 13.40 18.14 -2.50
C PHE A 38 14.81 18.68 -2.22
N PHE A 39 15.03 19.13 -0.98
CA PHE A 39 16.33 19.61 -0.54
C PHE A 39 16.52 19.39 0.97
N PRO A 40 17.71 18.97 1.43
CA PRO A 40 18.87 18.58 0.62
C PRO A 40 18.74 17.15 0.06
N SER A 41 19.51 16.84 -0.99
CA SER A 41 19.54 15.49 -1.58
C SER A 41 20.52 14.53 -0.93
N MET A 42 21.50 15.06 -0.21
CA MET A 42 22.41 14.29 0.63
C MET A 42 22.49 14.91 2.02
N LEU A 43 22.61 14.05 3.02
CA LEU A 43 22.74 14.41 4.43
C LEU A 43 23.91 13.62 5.02
N THR A 44 24.70 14.25 5.87
CA THR A 44 25.60 13.56 6.80
C THR A 44 25.11 13.95 8.19
N LEU A 45 24.78 12.94 9.00
CA LEU A 45 24.17 13.13 10.31
C LEU A 45 25.00 12.43 11.38
N GLU A 46 25.35 13.17 12.42
CA GLU A 46 25.98 12.63 13.62
C GLU A 46 25.02 11.69 14.38
N PRO A 47 25.52 10.82 15.29
CA PRO A 47 24.69 9.95 16.10
C PRO A 47 23.57 10.72 16.81
N GLY A 48 22.32 10.31 16.58
CA GLY A 48 21.14 10.96 17.17
C GLY A 48 20.67 12.24 16.47
N GLU A 49 21.46 12.82 15.55
CA GLU A 49 21.13 14.04 14.81
C GLU A 49 19.90 13.82 13.91
N SER A 50 19.08 14.87 13.79
CA SER A 50 17.91 14.89 12.91
C SER A 50 17.91 16.14 12.04
N ARG A 51 17.72 15.97 10.73
CA ARG A 51 17.57 17.08 9.79
C ARG A 51 16.32 16.95 8.92
N PRO A 52 15.69 18.07 8.55
CA PRO A 52 14.56 18.06 7.64
C PRO A 52 15.02 17.90 6.19
N ILE A 53 14.28 17.09 5.43
CA ILE A 53 14.21 17.19 3.97
C ILE A 53 12.93 17.99 3.63
N ARG A 54 13.14 19.13 2.97
CA ARG A 54 12.06 19.97 2.42
C ARG A 54 11.62 19.39 1.10
N VAL A 55 10.31 19.41 0.85
CA VAL A 55 9.70 18.83 -0.34
C VAL A 55 8.75 19.87 -0.92
N GLY A 56 8.79 20.07 -2.23
CA GLY A 56 7.90 20.97 -2.96
C GLY A 56 7.49 20.37 -4.29
N SER A 57 6.39 20.86 -4.88
CA SER A 57 5.96 20.50 -6.24
C SER A 57 6.03 21.73 -7.13
N SER A 58 6.50 21.53 -8.36
CA SER A 58 6.69 22.58 -9.37
C SER A 58 5.45 22.83 -10.22
N SER A 59 4.48 21.91 -10.18
CA SER A 59 3.29 21.89 -11.04
C SER A 59 2.03 22.28 -10.28
N ALA A 60 1.11 22.98 -10.96
CA ALA A 60 -0.19 23.32 -10.42
C ALA A 60 -1.01 22.07 -10.02
N PRO A 61 -1.93 22.19 -9.04
CA PRO A 61 -2.84 21.11 -8.69
C PRO A 61 -3.65 20.62 -9.90
N GLN A 62 -3.74 19.29 -10.05
CA GLN A 62 -4.56 18.64 -11.07
C GLN A 62 -5.94 18.26 -10.50
N ASP A 63 -6.76 17.60 -11.31
CA ASP A 63 -8.11 17.19 -10.89
C ASP A 63 -8.08 15.94 -10.00
N THR A 64 -7.04 15.11 -10.13
CA THR A 64 -6.73 13.98 -9.25
C THR A 64 -5.40 14.18 -8.52
N GLU A 65 -5.28 13.55 -7.37
CA GLU A 65 -4.06 13.50 -6.58
C GLU A 65 -2.94 12.84 -7.36
N ARG A 66 -1.72 13.38 -7.23
CA ARG A 66 -0.53 12.75 -7.79
C ARG A 66 0.30 12.11 -6.70
N SER A 67 0.74 10.88 -6.98
CA SER A 67 1.42 10.01 -6.04
C SER A 67 2.90 9.93 -6.35
N PHE A 68 3.71 10.10 -5.31
CA PHE A 68 5.16 10.06 -5.39
C PHE A 68 5.72 9.23 -4.23
N ARG A 69 6.96 8.79 -4.39
CA ARG A 69 7.75 8.18 -3.32
C ARG A 69 9.06 8.93 -3.17
N ILE A 70 9.38 9.36 -1.96
CA ILE A 70 10.72 9.79 -1.60
C ILE A 70 11.42 8.60 -0.95
N VAL A 71 12.50 8.14 -1.60
CA VAL A 71 13.35 7.07 -1.10
C VAL A 71 14.53 7.73 -0.42
N VAL A 72 14.73 7.44 0.87
CA VAL A 72 15.92 7.83 1.63
C VAL A 72 16.70 6.56 1.92
N GLU A 73 17.94 6.51 1.44
CA GLU A 73 18.83 5.38 1.61
C GLU A 73 20.11 5.78 2.33
N GLU A 74 20.57 4.90 3.19
CA GLU A 74 21.86 4.99 3.86
C GLU A 74 22.96 4.64 2.87
N LEU A 75 24.00 5.47 2.81
CA LEU A 75 25.17 5.24 2.00
C LEU A 75 26.26 4.54 2.83
N PRO A 76 27.08 3.68 2.21
CA PRO A 76 28.27 3.14 2.87
C PRO A 76 29.16 4.25 3.45
N PRO A 77 29.90 3.97 4.54
CA PRO A 77 30.88 4.89 5.08
C PRO A 77 31.97 5.18 4.04
N LEU A 78 32.50 6.40 4.06
CA LEU A 78 33.53 6.85 3.10
C LEU A 78 34.87 6.14 3.29
N GLN A 79 35.16 5.69 4.51
CA GLN A 79 36.33 4.90 4.84
C GLN A 79 35.88 3.50 5.25
N PRO A 80 36.48 2.44 4.69
CA PRO A 80 36.25 1.09 5.19
C PRO A 80 36.62 1.05 6.68
N SER A 81 35.75 0.50 7.53
CA SER A 81 36.14 0.26 8.92
C SER A 81 37.33 -0.71 8.90
N THR A 82 38.44 -0.29 9.51
CA THR A 82 39.71 -1.07 9.53
C THR A 82 39.61 -2.32 10.39
N GLN A 83 38.46 -2.54 11.04
CA GLN A 83 38.19 -3.66 11.92
C GLN A 83 36.72 -4.08 11.76
N SER A 84 36.44 -5.11 10.97
CA SER A 84 35.55 -6.20 11.37
C SER A 84 35.32 -7.19 10.22
N THR A 85 35.47 -8.47 10.53
CA THR A 85 34.74 -9.53 9.85
C THR A 85 33.26 -9.38 10.26
N GLY A 86 32.51 -8.53 9.56
CA GLY A 86 31.16 -8.11 9.96
C GLY A 86 30.21 -7.90 8.77
N LEU A 87 28.91 -8.12 9.01
CA LEU A 87 27.84 -7.84 8.05
C LEU A 87 27.39 -6.39 8.21
N ASN A 88 27.52 -5.58 7.15
CA ASN A 88 26.99 -4.23 7.10
C ASN A 88 25.59 -4.24 6.47
N VAL A 89 24.58 -3.79 7.23
CA VAL A 89 23.20 -3.66 6.77
C VAL A 89 22.89 -2.18 6.57
N LEU A 90 22.52 -1.80 5.33
CA LEU A 90 22.15 -0.43 4.99
C LEU A 90 20.64 -0.26 4.96
N THR A 91 20.16 0.84 5.54
CA THR A 91 18.72 1.14 5.60
C THR A 91 18.23 1.82 4.32
N ARG A 92 17.09 1.37 3.77
CA ARG A 92 16.37 2.07 2.69
C ARG A 92 14.90 2.25 3.05
N VAL A 93 14.46 3.49 3.16
CA VAL A 93 13.08 3.84 3.53
C VAL A 93 12.38 4.52 2.34
N SER A 94 11.19 4.04 1.99
CA SER A 94 10.37 4.60 0.90
C SER A 94 9.09 5.23 1.45
N VAL A 95 9.03 6.56 1.46
CA VAL A 95 7.93 7.33 2.06
C VAL A 95 6.96 7.82 0.98
N PRO A 96 5.65 7.55 1.10
CA PRO A 96 4.66 8.09 0.17
C PRO A 96 4.49 9.60 0.36
N VAL A 97 4.41 10.32 -0.76
CA VAL A 97 4.12 11.75 -0.81
C VAL A 97 3.01 11.98 -1.82
N PHE A 98 1.97 12.68 -1.40
CA PHE A 98 0.79 12.93 -2.22
C PHE A 98 0.61 14.43 -2.45
N VAL A 99 0.49 14.84 -3.71
CA VAL A 99 0.19 16.22 -4.09
C VAL A 99 -1.31 16.34 -4.32
N ALA A 100 -1.97 17.10 -3.45
CA ALA A 100 -3.41 17.22 -3.42
C ALA A 100 -4.01 17.75 -4.75
N PRO A 101 -5.21 17.27 -5.14
CA PRO A 101 -5.95 17.82 -6.27
C PRO A 101 -6.59 19.17 -5.96
N LYS A 102 -7.10 19.85 -6.98
CA LYS A 102 -7.92 21.08 -6.84
C LYS A 102 -9.12 20.88 -5.91
N LYS A 103 -9.80 19.73 -6.03
CA LYS A 103 -10.94 19.35 -5.21
C LYS A 103 -10.76 17.93 -4.68
N LYS A 104 -10.78 17.79 -3.36
CA LYS A 104 -10.68 16.49 -2.70
C LYS A 104 -12.04 15.81 -2.68
N THR A 105 -12.09 14.55 -3.07
CA THR A 105 -13.25 13.67 -2.96
C THR A 105 -12.74 12.30 -2.55
N VAL A 106 -12.99 11.96 -1.28
CA VAL A 106 -12.60 10.68 -0.68
C VAL A 106 -13.71 9.69 -0.94
N GLN A 107 -13.42 8.63 -1.67
CA GLN A 107 -14.36 7.53 -1.91
C GLN A 107 -13.59 6.21 -1.97
N GLY A 108 -14.22 5.16 -1.46
CA GLY A 108 -13.77 3.79 -1.64
C GLY A 108 -14.98 2.92 -1.90
N GLN A 109 -14.82 1.90 -2.73
CA GLN A 109 -15.91 1.00 -3.08
C GLN A 109 -15.40 -0.43 -3.15
N ILE A 110 -16.15 -1.36 -2.57
CA ILE A 110 -16.02 -2.78 -2.91
C ILE A 110 -16.85 -2.94 -4.19
N ALA A 111 -16.18 -3.10 -5.33
CA ALA A 111 -16.83 -3.16 -6.64
C ALA A 111 -17.26 -4.59 -6.99
N GLU A 112 -16.52 -5.58 -6.50
CA GLU A 112 -16.83 -6.99 -6.65
C GLU A 112 -16.41 -7.76 -5.40
N ALA A 113 -17.24 -8.72 -5.00
CA ALA A 113 -16.92 -9.69 -3.95
C ALA A 113 -17.57 -11.02 -4.31
N VAL A 114 -16.79 -11.94 -4.88
CA VAL A 114 -17.29 -13.21 -5.40
C VAL A 114 -16.39 -14.37 -5.01
N LEU A 115 -16.95 -15.58 -5.02
CA LEU A 115 -16.20 -16.82 -4.88
C LEU A 115 -16.05 -17.45 -6.28
N ARG A 116 -14.82 -17.63 -6.75
CA ARG A 116 -14.48 -18.28 -8.04
C ARG A 116 -13.13 -18.98 -7.93
N GLU A 117 -12.96 -20.11 -8.60
CA GLU A 117 -11.71 -20.90 -8.61
C GLU A 117 -11.12 -21.21 -7.22
N SER A 118 -11.95 -21.55 -6.25
CA SER A 118 -11.56 -21.75 -4.83
C SER A 118 -10.89 -20.53 -4.21
N LYS A 119 -11.20 -19.33 -4.69
CA LYS A 119 -10.70 -18.06 -4.16
C LYS A 119 -11.83 -17.09 -3.89
N PHE A 120 -11.74 -16.37 -2.78
CA PHE A 120 -12.46 -15.12 -2.65
C PHE A 120 -11.76 -14.08 -3.50
N HIS A 121 -12.46 -13.58 -4.51
CA HIS A 121 -12.02 -12.46 -5.32
C HIS A 121 -12.77 -11.21 -4.88
N VAL A 122 -12.01 -10.23 -4.39
CA VAL A 122 -12.52 -8.93 -3.98
C VAL A 122 -11.84 -7.86 -4.80
N ARG A 123 -12.61 -7.10 -5.58
CA ARG A 123 -12.12 -5.92 -6.30
C ARG A 123 -12.54 -4.68 -5.54
N VAL A 124 -11.56 -3.92 -5.09
CA VAL A 124 -11.73 -2.61 -4.46
C VAL A 124 -11.41 -1.54 -5.49
N GLN A 125 -12.20 -0.47 -5.55
CA GLN A 125 -12.01 0.66 -6.44
C GLN A 125 -11.96 1.98 -5.66
N ASN A 126 -11.20 2.93 -6.19
CA ASN A 126 -11.17 4.30 -5.74
C ASN A 126 -11.70 5.23 -6.83
N PRO A 127 -13.02 5.49 -6.89
CA PRO A 127 -13.59 6.48 -7.80
C PRO A 127 -13.35 7.94 -7.33
N GLY A 128 -12.68 8.12 -6.18
CA GLY A 128 -12.34 9.42 -5.62
C GLY A 128 -11.16 10.09 -6.32
N THR A 129 -10.88 11.32 -5.90
CA THR A 129 -9.77 12.14 -6.43
C THR A 129 -8.51 12.10 -5.56
N VAL A 130 -8.56 11.41 -4.42
CA VAL A 130 -7.43 11.20 -3.49
C VAL A 130 -7.32 9.74 -3.11
N ASN A 131 -6.13 9.27 -2.73
CA ASN A 131 -5.93 7.92 -2.21
C ASN A 131 -6.70 7.67 -0.91
N PHE A 132 -6.91 6.39 -0.60
CA PHE A 132 -7.19 5.91 0.75
C PHE A 132 -6.31 4.70 1.06
N PHE A 133 -6.18 4.37 2.34
CA PHE A 133 -5.38 3.24 2.82
C PHE A 133 -6.26 2.17 3.45
N ILE A 134 -6.21 0.96 2.91
CA ILE A 134 -6.86 -0.21 3.51
C ILE A 134 -5.97 -0.69 4.66
N ARG A 135 -6.51 -0.69 5.88
CA ARG A 135 -5.83 -1.23 7.07
C ARG A 135 -5.91 -2.75 7.12
N ASN A 136 -7.11 -3.27 6.87
CA ASN A 136 -7.38 -4.70 6.88
C ASN A 136 -8.56 -5.03 5.97
N LEU A 137 -8.45 -6.11 5.20
CA LEU A 137 -9.54 -6.65 4.42
C LEU A 137 -9.92 -8.02 4.98
N ARG A 138 -11.12 -8.12 5.58
CA ARG A 138 -11.66 -9.36 6.13
C ARG A 138 -12.76 -9.89 5.21
N VAL A 139 -12.68 -11.18 4.85
CA VAL A 139 -13.71 -11.86 4.08
C VAL A 139 -14.18 -13.11 4.78
N ARG A 140 -15.49 -13.26 4.89
CA ARG A 140 -16.16 -14.39 5.53
C ARG A 140 -17.00 -15.13 4.50
N GLY A 141 -16.88 -16.46 4.49
CA GLY A 141 -17.80 -17.33 3.75
C GLY A 141 -18.81 -17.93 4.70
N LEU A 142 -20.10 -17.72 4.44
CA LEU A 142 -21.21 -18.25 5.24
C LEU A 142 -21.96 -19.36 4.48
N ASP A 143 -22.51 -20.33 5.21
CA ASP A 143 -23.41 -21.34 4.63
C ASP A 143 -24.84 -20.81 4.44
N ALA A 144 -25.73 -21.67 3.91
CA ALA A 144 -27.15 -21.32 3.69
C ALA A 144 -27.92 -20.92 4.95
N LYS A 145 -27.41 -21.25 6.15
CA LYS A 145 -28.01 -20.91 7.44
C LYS A 145 -27.36 -19.68 8.08
N GLY A 146 -26.44 -19.01 7.37
CA GLY A 146 -25.67 -17.87 7.89
C GLY A 146 -24.54 -18.29 8.84
N LYS A 147 -24.20 -19.58 8.96
CA LYS A 147 -23.09 -20.01 9.80
C LYS A 147 -21.77 -19.73 9.08
N ARG A 148 -20.85 -19.05 9.76
CA ARG A 148 -19.49 -18.81 9.25
C ARG A 148 -18.72 -20.13 9.08
N LEU A 149 -18.28 -20.39 7.85
CA LEU A 149 -17.49 -21.55 7.47
C LEU A 149 -16.00 -21.24 7.42
N VAL A 150 -15.65 -20.02 7.01
CA VAL A 150 -14.27 -19.56 6.86
C VAL A 150 -14.21 -18.05 7.08
N GLU A 151 -13.06 -17.59 7.53
CA GLU A 151 -12.67 -16.19 7.57
C GLU A 151 -11.23 -16.08 7.05
N LYS A 152 -10.99 -15.03 6.27
CA LYS A 152 -9.68 -14.67 5.73
C LYS A 152 -9.46 -13.21 6.01
N GLU A 153 -8.22 -12.86 6.30
CA GLU A 153 -7.77 -11.49 6.50
C GLU A 153 -6.52 -11.28 5.67
N GLU A 154 -6.47 -10.17 4.95
CA GLU A 154 -5.28 -9.72 4.23
C GLU A 154 -4.98 -8.27 4.63
N PRO A 155 -3.71 -7.95 4.95
CA PRO A 155 -3.33 -6.56 5.14
C PRO A 155 -3.56 -5.79 3.84
N GLY A 156 -4.05 -4.56 4.00
CA GLY A 156 -4.33 -3.70 2.87
C GLY A 156 -3.13 -2.86 2.42
N TRP A 157 -3.35 -2.11 1.35
CA TRP A 157 -2.42 -1.10 0.87
C TRP A 157 -3.17 0.17 0.47
N TYR A 158 -2.44 1.14 -0.07
CA TYR A 158 -3.02 2.30 -0.72
C TYR A 158 -3.78 1.88 -1.98
N VAL A 159 -4.97 2.46 -2.18
CA VAL A 159 -5.66 2.46 -3.47
C VAL A 159 -5.61 3.89 -4.00
N LEU A 160 -4.83 4.13 -5.05
CA LEU A 160 -4.63 5.48 -5.60
C LEU A 160 -5.89 6.02 -6.26
N ALA A 161 -5.97 7.33 -6.45
CA ALA A 161 -7.12 7.98 -7.08
C ALA A 161 -7.36 7.45 -8.51
N GLY A 162 -8.56 6.96 -8.79
CA GLY A 162 -8.94 6.36 -10.07
C GLY A 162 -8.52 4.90 -10.25
N ASP A 163 -7.71 4.34 -9.35
CA ASP A 163 -7.20 2.97 -9.46
C ASP A 163 -8.14 1.95 -8.80
N ALA A 164 -7.82 0.67 -9.04
CA ALA A 164 -8.44 -0.48 -8.40
C ALA A 164 -7.38 -1.43 -7.84
N GLN A 165 -7.79 -2.27 -6.90
CA GLN A 165 -6.95 -3.34 -6.37
C GLN A 165 -7.77 -4.63 -6.22
N VAL A 166 -7.19 -5.77 -6.58
CA VAL A 166 -7.81 -7.09 -6.54
C VAL A 166 -7.10 -7.97 -5.52
N TYR A 167 -7.89 -8.50 -4.60
CA TYR A 167 -7.46 -9.48 -3.61
C TYR A 167 -8.00 -10.85 -4.00
N ALA A 168 -7.14 -11.87 -3.95
CA ALA A 168 -7.48 -13.24 -4.28
C ALA A 168 -7.01 -14.17 -3.16
N MET A 169 -7.96 -14.68 -2.36
CA MET A 169 -7.64 -15.44 -1.15
C MET A 169 -8.15 -16.87 -1.23
N GLU A 170 -7.23 -17.83 -1.12
CA GLU A 170 -7.51 -19.26 -1.22
C GLU A 170 -8.43 -19.76 -0.11
N ILE A 171 -9.43 -20.56 -0.47
CA ILE A 171 -10.33 -21.26 0.44
C ILE A 171 -10.28 -22.78 0.19
N ALA A 172 -10.26 -23.56 1.28
CA ALA A 172 -10.29 -25.01 1.20
C ALA A 172 -11.56 -25.51 0.49
N GLY A 173 -11.42 -26.47 -0.45
CA GLY A 173 -12.52 -26.95 -1.29
C GLY A 173 -13.75 -27.44 -0.52
N LYS A 174 -13.57 -28.06 0.66
CA LYS A 174 -14.67 -28.50 1.53
C LYS A 174 -15.52 -27.33 2.06
N ALA A 175 -14.89 -26.20 2.40
CA ALA A 175 -15.59 -25.00 2.84
C ALA A 175 -16.21 -24.28 1.65
N CYS A 176 -15.45 -24.12 0.56
CA CYS A 176 -15.88 -23.46 -0.67
C CYS A 176 -17.23 -23.96 -1.18
N ARG A 177 -17.44 -25.28 -1.29
CA ARG A 177 -18.70 -25.86 -1.81
C ARG A 177 -19.94 -25.55 -0.96
N LYS A 178 -19.73 -25.22 0.32
CA LYS A 178 -20.80 -24.93 1.28
C LYS A 178 -21.09 -23.44 1.42
N VAL A 179 -20.20 -22.57 0.93
CA VAL A 179 -20.42 -21.12 0.95
C VAL A 179 -21.62 -20.77 0.06
N ARG A 180 -22.51 -19.94 0.59
CA ARG A 180 -23.67 -19.35 -0.10
C ARG A 180 -23.67 -17.84 -0.05
N THR A 181 -22.90 -17.26 0.87
CA THR A 181 -22.76 -15.82 1.02
C THR A 181 -21.30 -15.47 1.29
N VAL A 182 -20.82 -14.44 0.60
CA VAL A 182 -19.53 -13.78 0.87
C VAL A 182 -19.83 -12.47 1.59
N GLU A 183 -19.26 -12.28 2.77
CA GLU A 183 -19.26 -10.99 3.46
C GLU A 183 -17.85 -10.43 3.43
N VAL A 184 -17.71 -9.18 3.01
CA VAL A 184 -16.47 -8.42 2.99
C VAL A 184 -16.60 -7.27 3.97
N GLU A 185 -15.61 -7.10 4.84
CA GLU A 185 -15.42 -5.97 5.71
C GLU A 185 -14.04 -5.37 5.43
N MET A 186 -14.03 -4.14 4.92
CA MET A 186 -12.83 -3.40 4.56
C MET A 186 -12.66 -2.24 5.54
N GLU A 187 -11.68 -2.36 6.44
CA GLU A 187 -11.29 -1.29 7.36
C GLU A 187 -10.30 -0.36 6.66
N THR A 188 -10.60 0.93 6.59
CA THR A 188 -9.74 1.94 5.94
C THR A 188 -9.34 3.03 6.93
N ASP A 189 -8.47 3.93 6.50
CA ASP A 189 -8.19 5.18 7.19
C ASP A 189 -9.37 6.17 7.16
N GLN A 190 -10.41 5.92 6.35
CA GLN A 190 -11.59 6.78 6.19
C GLN A 190 -12.87 6.18 6.81
N GLY A 191 -12.80 4.96 7.36
CA GLY A 191 -13.93 4.25 7.94
C GLY A 191 -14.01 2.78 7.49
N VAL A 192 -15.14 2.13 7.80
CA VAL A 192 -15.35 0.71 7.49
C VAL A 192 -16.41 0.56 6.40
N LEU A 193 -16.08 -0.17 5.34
CA LEU A 193 -17.02 -0.55 4.28
C LEU A 193 -17.39 -2.02 4.42
N ARG A 194 -18.66 -2.32 4.16
CA ARG A 194 -19.18 -3.69 4.21
C ARG A 194 -19.95 -4.02 2.94
N GLN A 195 -19.75 -5.22 2.42
CA GLN A 195 -20.52 -5.74 1.31
C GLN A 195 -20.86 -7.21 1.55
N THR A 196 -22.10 -7.57 1.25
CA THR A 196 -22.57 -8.95 1.29
C THR A 196 -23.03 -9.34 -0.12
N SER A 197 -22.48 -10.42 -0.65
CA SER A 197 -22.79 -10.93 -1.99
C SER A 197 -23.27 -12.39 -1.91
N PRO A 198 -24.35 -12.76 -2.61
CA PRO A 198 -24.73 -14.16 -2.75
C PRO A 198 -23.72 -14.94 -3.61
N VAL A 199 -23.66 -16.26 -3.42
CA VAL A 199 -22.90 -17.19 -4.27
C VAL A 199 -23.90 -18.10 -4.98
N ASP A 200 -24.14 -17.81 -6.26
CA ASP A 200 -25.24 -18.40 -7.03
C ASP A 200 -25.01 -19.85 -7.48
N SER A 201 -23.81 -20.41 -7.30
CA SER A 201 -23.51 -21.79 -7.73
C SER A 201 -22.48 -22.51 -6.84
N PRO A 202 -22.56 -23.85 -6.67
CA PRO A 202 -21.52 -24.68 -6.06
C PRO A 202 -20.34 -25.01 -7.00
N ALA A 203 -20.36 -24.53 -8.25
CA ALA A 203 -19.29 -24.69 -9.24
C ALA A 203 -18.03 -23.79 -9.11
N PRO A 204 -17.89 -22.80 -8.19
CA PRO A 204 -16.68 -21.97 -8.15
C PRO A 204 -15.50 -22.66 -7.45
N CYS A 205 -15.58 -23.95 -7.14
CA CYS A 205 -14.62 -24.63 -6.27
C CYS A 205 -13.95 -25.79 -6.99
N ALA A 206 -12.63 -25.78 -7.05
CA ALA A 206 -11.82 -26.89 -7.56
C ALA A 206 -12.15 -28.21 -6.81
N ARG A 207 -11.90 -29.33 -7.49
CA ARG A 207 -12.19 -30.68 -6.97
C ARG A 207 -11.34 -31.05 -5.76
#